data_AF-F0ZP14-F1
#
_entry.id   AF-F0ZP14-F1
#
_cell.length_a   1.000
_cell.length_b   1.000
_cell.length_c   1.000
_cell.angle_alpha   90.00
_cell.angle_beta   90.00
_cell.angle_gamma   90.00
#
_symmetry.space_group_name_H-M   'P 1'
#
loop_
_entity.id
_entity.type
_entity.pdbx_description
1 polymer ?
#
loop_
_entity_poly.entity_id
_entity_poly.type
_entity_poly.pdbx_seq_one_letter_code
_entity_poly.pdbx_strand_id
1 'polypeptide(L)'
;MIIPVRCFTCGKVIGNKWDAYLSLLQIEYTEGDALDALCLKRYCCRRMLLTHVDLIEKLLSLSRYILPIKMPSPILRTKIVKKKTTKFNRFQSDLFKRVGSSWRKPRGIDNRVRRRFSGSRAMPSIGFGSAKATRDVCPDGFKRFVIRNVQELEVLLMQNRRYAAVIFHGVSAKSRKAIVERAAELNIKVTAPNARLRSEERE
;
A
#
# COMPACT_ATOMS: atom_id res chain seq x y z
N MET A 1 11.55 -1.18 28.39
CA MET A 1 11.10 -2.59 28.37
C MET A 1 9.81 -2.65 29.17
N ILE A 2 9.07 -3.75 29.13
CA ILE A 2 8.00 -4.02 30.10
C ILE A 2 8.66 -4.63 31.35
N ILE A 3 8.20 -4.25 32.54
CA ILE A 3 8.70 -4.86 33.78
C ILE A 3 8.44 -6.36 33.74
N PRO A 4 9.46 -7.17 34.06
CA PRO A 4 9.29 -8.60 34.06
C PRO A 4 8.22 -9.01 35.10
N VAL A 5 7.27 -9.84 34.68
CA VAL A 5 6.17 -10.32 35.53
C VAL A 5 6.72 -10.98 36.81
N ARG A 6 7.84 -11.70 36.70
CA ARG A 6 8.57 -12.32 37.80
C ARG A 6 10.03 -11.90 37.79
N CYS A 7 10.67 -11.90 38.96
CA CYS A 7 12.12 -11.71 39.06
C CYS A 7 12.87 -12.85 38.36
N PHE A 8 13.87 -12.51 37.53
CA PHE A 8 14.71 -13.50 36.86
C PHE A 8 15.53 -14.38 37.81
N THR A 9 15.79 -13.92 39.03
CA THR A 9 16.58 -14.68 40.03
C THR A 9 15.69 -15.37 41.07
N CYS A 10 14.77 -14.62 41.72
CA CYS A 10 13.98 -15.13 42.84
C CYS A 10 12.66 -15.79 42.42
N GLY A 11 12.20 -15.63 41.17
CA GLY A 11 10.91 -16.14 40.69
C GLY A 11 9.66 -15.48 41.32
N LYS A 12 9.85 -14.56 42.28
CA LYS A 12 8.79 -13.78 42.94
C LYS A 12 8.08 -12.90 41.91
N VAL A 13 6.76 -12.81 41.98
CA VAL A 13 5.96 -11.91 41.14
C VAL A 13 6.27 -10.46 41.52
N ILE A 14 6.68 -9.66 40.53
CA ILE A 14 7.07 -8.25 40.70
C ILE A 14 6.19 -7.32 39.87
N GLY A 15 5.71 -7.76 38.70
CA GLY A 15 5.00 -6.88 37.76
C GLY A 15 3.79 -6.16 38.36
N ASN A 16 3.08 -6.79 39.30
CA ASN A 16 1.92 -6.21 39.99
C ASN A 16 2.26 -5.12 41.01
N LYS A 17 3.54 -4.87 41.28
CA LYS A 17 4.00 -3.90 42.30
C LYS A 17 4.51 -2.59 41.70
N TRP A 18 4.62 -2.50 40.37
CA TRP A 18 5.19 -1.31 39.75
C TRP A 18 4.35 -0.06 39.96
N ASP A 19 3.05 -0.15 39.72
CA ASP A 19 2.15 1.00 39.84
C ASP A 19 2.11 1.52 41.29
N ALA A 20 2.17 0.60 42.26
CA ALA A 20 2.27 0.93 43.68
C ALA A 20 3.63 1.53 44.06
N TYR A 21 4.72 1.16 43.38
CA TYR A 21 6.02 1.79 43.57
C TYR A 21 6.03 3.24 43.04
N LEU A 22 5.45 3.46 41.86
CA LEU A 22 5.32 4.81 41.28
C LEU A 22 4.45 5.73 42.14
N SER A 23 3.35 5.22 42.70
CA SER A 23 2.49 6.03 43.59
C SER A 23 3.20 6.42 44.88
N LEU A 24 4.03 5.53 45.45
CA LEU A 24 4.83 5.85 46.65
C LEU A 24 5.89 6.92 46.35
N LEU A 25 6.55 6.84 45.18
CA LEU A 25 7.50 7.88 44.75
C LEU A 25 6.83 9.24 44.52
N GLN A 26 5.59 9.25 44.02
CA GLN A 26 4.80 10.49 43.87
C GLN A 26 4.43 11.13 45.22
N ILE A 27 4.36 10.33 46.28
CA ILE A 27 4.10 10.79 47.66
C ILE A 27 5.44 11.15 48.37
N GLU A 28 6.54 11.30 47.62
CA GLU A 28 7.88 11.67 48.12
C GLU A 28 8.53 10.68 49.09
N TYR A 29 8.14 9.40 49.05
CA TYR A 29 8.89 8.36 49.76
C TYR A 29 10.29 8.17 49.17
N THR A 30 11.27 7.83 50.01
CA THR A 30 12.59 7.40 49.53
C THR A 30 12.48 6.05 48.80
N GLU A 31 13.31 5.84 47.78
CA GLU A 31 13.29 4.60 46.98
C GLU A 31 13.45 3.34 47.85
N GLY A 32 14.25 3.43 48.92
CA GLY A 32 14.45 2.36 49.89
C GLY A 32 13.17 2.05 50.69
N ASP A 33 12.55 3.07 51.27
CA ASP A 33 11.35 2.94 52.10
C ASP A 33 10.16 2.45 51.27
N ALA A 34 10.06 2.90 50.02
CA ALA A 34 9.05 2.42 49.07
C ALA A 34 9.21 0.92 48.76
N LEU A 35 10.45 0.43 48.59
CA LEU A 35 10.72 -0.99 48.36
C LEU A 35 10.45 -1.85 49.60
N ASP A 36 10.68 -1.30 50.78
CA ASP A 36 10.38 -1.96 52.06
C ASP A 36 8.87 -2.04 52.32
N ALA A 37 8.11 -0.97 52.03
CA ALA A 37 6.65 -0.96 52.08
C ALA A 37 6.02 -1.99 51.12
N LEU A 38 6.66 -2.25 49.97
CA LEU A 38 6.23 -3.26 49.00
C LEU A 38 6.64 -4.69 49.38
N CYS A 39 7.19 -4.92 50.56
CA CYS A 39 7.65 -6.22 51.05
C CYS A 39 8.68 -6.89 50.12
N LEU A 40 9.59 -6.11 49.55
CA LEU A 40 10.68 -6.59 48.70
C LEU A 40 11.99 -6.60 49.48
N LYS A 41 12.19 -7.62 50.31
CA LYS A 41 13.39 -7.76 51.16
C LYS A 41 14.65 -8.26 50.43
N ARG A 42 14.49 -8.97 49.29
CA ARG A 42 15.61 -9.57 48.56
C ARG A 42 16.20 -8.61 47.53
N TYR A 43 17.53 -8.48 47.52
CA TYR A 43 18.27 -7.60 46.61
C TYR A 43 17.92 -7.84 45.13
N CYS A 44 17.78 -9.10 44.71
CA CYS A 44 17.48 -9.46 43.33
C CYS A 44 16.11 -8.95 42.88
N CYS A 45 15.12 -8.95 43.78
CA CYS A 45 13.80 -8.47 43.48
C CYS A 45 13.75 -6.90 43.52
N ARG A 46 14.58 -6.25 44.35
CA ARG A 46 14.76 -4.77 44.36
C ARG A 46 15.43 -4.25 43.10
N ARG A 47 16.49 -4.93 42.65
CA ARG A 47 17.25 -4.58 41.44
C ARG A 47 16.33 -4.46 40.21
N MET A 48 15.38 -5.37 40.06
CA MET A 48 14.46 -5.37 38.90
C MET A 48 13.61 -4.11 38.79
N LEU A 49 13.25 -3.49 39.91
CA LEU A 49 12.48 -2.24 39.93
C LEU A 49 13.38 -1.02 39.72
N LEU A 50 14.52 -0.97 40.41
CA LEU A 50 15.46 0.15 40.32
C LEU A 50 16.11 0.28 38.94
N THR A 51 16.38 -0.84 38.25
CA THR A 51 17.00 -0.81 36.92
C THR A 51 15.99 -0.72 35.77
N HIS A 52 14.69 -0.63 36.06
CA HIS A 52 13.69 -0.62 35.00
C HIS A 52 13.68 0.73 34.28
N VAL A 53 13.78 0.69 32.95
CA VAL A 53 13.61 1.86 32.09
C VAL A 53 12.32 1.68 31.28
N ASP A 54 11.32 2.52 31.57
CA ASP A 54 10.06 2.61 30.83
C ASP A 54 10.28 3.23 29.45
N LEU A 55 10.77 2.40 28.52
CA LEU A 55 10.89 2.76 27.10
C LEU A 55 9.55 2.73 26.36
N ILE A 56 8.45 2.36 27.02
CA ILE A 56 7.13 2.19 26.40
C ILE A 56 6.65 3.50 25.79
N GLU A 57 6.77 4.63 26.50
CA GLU A 57 6.38 5.94 25.96
C GLU A 57 7.23 6.36 24.76
N LYS A 58 8.54 6.06 24.79
CA LYS A 58 9.47 6.30 23.67
C LYS A 58 9.23 5.38 22.47
N LEU A 59 8.68 4.19 22.67
CA LEU A 59 8.31 3.26 21.59
C LEU A 59 6.92 3.58 21.02
N LEU A 60 5.98 4.04 21.85
CA LEU A 60 4.64 4.46 21.42
C LEU A 60 4.68 5.77 20.60
N SER A 61 5.67 6.62 20.81
CA SER A 61 5.90 7.78 19.95
C SER A 61 6.36 7.37 18.54
N LEU A 62 7.08 6.25 18.39
CA LEU A 62 7.51 5.72 17.09
C LEU A 62 6.37 5.02 16.34
N SER A 63 5.41 4.40 17.04
CA SER A 63 4.25 3.76 16.40
C SER A 63 3.17 4.76 15.98
N ARG A 64 3.09 5.95 16.62
CA ARG A 64 2.16 7.03 16.27
C ARG A 64 2.50 7.80 14.99
N TYR A 65 3.71 7.66 14.44
CA TYR A 65 4.08 8.22 13.13
C TYR A 65 3.75 7.31 11.94
N ILE A 66 3.09 6.17 12.14
CA ILE A 66 2.37 5.49 11.06
C ILE A 66 0.96 6.07 11.04
N LEU A 67 0.84 7.35 10.66
CA LEU A 67 -0.42 7.81 10.11
C LEU A 67 -0.73 6.84 8.96
N PRO A 68 -1.95 6.26 8.87
CA PRO A 68 -2.35 5.59 7.66
C PRO A 68 -2.27 6.66 6.58
N ILE A 69 -1.26 6.61 5.73
CA ILE A 69 -1.03 7.60 4.69
C ILE A 69 -2.31 7.64 3.88
N LYS A 70 -3.11 8.69 4.08
CA LYS A 70 -4.44 8.81 3.50
C LYS A 70 -4.23 8.95 2.00
N MET A 71 -4.52 7.89 1.25
CA MET A 71 -4.31 7.87 -0.19
C MET A 71 -4.96 9.11 -0.84
N PRO A 72 -4.30 9.76 -1.80
CA PRO A 72 -4.84 10.94 -2.46
C PRO A 72 -6.17 10.59 -3.12
N SER A 73 -7.16 11.48 -2.99
CA SER A 73 -8.46 11.32 -3.65
C SER A 73 -8.44 11.96 -5.05
N PRO A 74 -9.00 11.29 -6.07
CA PRO A 74 -9.00 11.81 -7.43
C PRO A 74 -9.92 13.01 -7.57
N ILE A 75 -9.56 13.95 -8.46
CA ILE A 75 -10.35 15.15 -8.75
C ILE A 75 -11.67 14.80 -9.45
N LEU A 76 -11.62 13.86 -10.41
CA LEU A 76 -12.77 13.46 -11.24
C LEU A 76 -13.27 12.08 -10.80
N ARG A 77 -14.55 12.02 -10.42
CA ARG A 77 -15.28 10.76 -10.10
C ARG A 77 -16.40 10.47 -11.10
N THR A 78 -16.24 10.91 -12.35
CA THR A 78 -17.25 10.71 -13.39
C THR A 78 -17.37 9.22 -13.74
N LYS A 79 -18.61 8.71 -13.81
CA LYS A 79 -18.89 7.32 -14.19
C LYS A 79 -18.36 7.05 -15.60
N ILE A 80 -17.50 6.04 -15.73
CA ILE A 80 -16.93 5.66 -17.01
C ILE A 80 -17.97 4.85 -17.80
N VAL A 81 -18.55 5.47 -18.83
CA VAL A 81 -19.42 4.78 -19.79
C VAL A 81 -18.56 4.20 -20.92
N LYS A 82 -18.57 2.88 -21.09
CA LYS A 82 -17.96 2.19 -22.23
C LYS A 82 -19.04 1.87 -23.26
N LYS A 83 -18.94 2.45 -24.46
CA LYS A 83 -19.89 2.22 -25.57
C LYS A 83 -19.87 0.78 -26.10
N LYS A 84 -18.72 0.11 -25.97
CA LYS A 84 -18.54 -1.30 -26.29
C LYS A 84 -17.55 -1.90 -25.29
N THR A 85 -17.95 -2.99 -24.66
CA THR A 85 -17.13 -3.77 -23.73
C THR A 85 -16.41 -4.92 -24.43
N THR A 86 -17.02 -5.50 -25.46
CA THR A 86 -16.45 -6.59 -26.25
C THR A 86 -15.30 -6.13 -27.14
N LYS A 87 -14.27 -6.97 -27.28
CA LYS A 87 -13.12 -6.71 -28.14
C LYS A 87 -13.52 -6.77 -29.62
N PHE A 88 -12.83 -5.98 -30.45
CA PHE A 88 -12.95 -6.07 -31.90
C PHE A 88 -12.05 -7.21 -32.42
N ASN A 89 -12.57 -8.43 -32.38
CA ASN A 89 -11.82 -9.59 -32.85
C ASN A 89 -11.78 -9.64 -34.38
N ARG A 90 -10.67 -10.13 -34.94
CA ARG A 90 -10.53 -10.38 -36.38
C ARG A 90 -11.62 -11.33 -36.88
N PHE A 91 -12.02 -11.18 -38.14
CA PHE A 91 -12.95 -12.10 -38.79
C PHE A 91 -12.35 -13.52 -38.83
N GLN A 92 -13.15 -14.53 -38.45
CA GLN A 92 -12.78 -15.97 -38.40
C GLN A 92 -11.64 -16.36 -37.44
N SER A 93 -11.21 -15.49 -36.51
CA SER A 93 -10.21 -15.84 -35.49
C SER A 93 -10.65 -16.91 -34.50
N ASP A 94 -11.95 -17.11 -34.39
CA ASP A 94 -12.64 -18.13 -33.62
C ASP A 94 -12.60 -19.51 -34.28
N LEU A 95 -12.59 -19.56 -35.61
CA LEU A 95 -12.59 -20.81 -36.38
C LEU A 95 -11.17 -21.33 -36.61
N PHE A 96 -10.22 -20.43 -36.81
CA PHE A 96 -8.86 -20.80 -37.21
C PHE A 96 -7.82 -20.33 -36.20
N LYS A 97 -7.11 -21.27 -35.57
CA LYS A 97 -5.99 -20.96 -34.64
C LYS A 97 -4.88 -20.12 -35.28
N ARG A 98 -4.63 -20.29 -36.59
CA ARG A 98 -3.67 -19.48 -37.37
C ARG A 98 -4.06 -18.00 -37.47
N VAL A 99 -5.34 -17.67 -37.29
CA VAL A 99 -5.85 -16.30 -37.37
C VAL A 99 -5.95 -15.73 -35.95
N GLY A 100 -4.98 -14.90 -35.57
CA GLY A 100 -5.01 -14.22 -34.27
C GLY A 100 -6.23 -13.31 -34.08
N SER A 101 -6.60 -13.06 -32.82
CA SER A 101 -7.76 -12.24 -32.45
C SER A 101 -7.56 -10.74 -32.68
N SER A 102 -6.33 -10.27 -32.90
CA SER A 102 -6.02 -8.85 -33.15
C SER A 102 -6.71 -8.33 -34.41
N TRP A 103 -7.43 -7.21 -34.29
CA TRP A 103 -8.22 -6.63 -35.36
C TRP A 103 -7.39 -6.35 -36.63
N ARG A 104 -7.92 -6.74 -37.79
CA ARG A 104 -7.42 -6.36 -39.12
C ARG A 104 -8.60 -6.04 -40.02
N LYS A 105 -8.52 -4.93 -40.77
CA LYS A 105 -9.59 -4.51 -41.68
C LYS A 105 -9.73 -5.52 -42.84
N PRO A 106 -10.89 -6.18 -43.03
CA PRO A 106 -11.10 -7.10 -44.14
C PRO A 106 -11.13 -6.35 -45.48
N ARG A 107 -10.42 -6.89 -46.48
CA ARG A 107 -10.30 -6.28 -47.83
C ARG A 107 -11.01 -7.06 -48.94
N GLY A 108 -11.34 -8.34 -48.71
CA GLY A 108 -11.96 -9.19 -49.73
C GLY A 108 -13.30 -8.68 -50.23
N ILE A 109 -13.58 -8.90 -51.52
CA ILE A 109 -14.78 -8.38 -52.19
C ILE A 109 -16.06 -8.91 -51.53
N ASP A 110 -16.14 -10.19 -51.17
CA ASP A 110 -17.36 -10.84 -50.64
C ASP A 110 -17.40 -10.92 -49.12
N ASN A 111 -16.47 -10.24 -48.44
CA ASN A 111 -16.41 -10.33 -46.99
C ASN A 111 -17.64 -9.69 -46.32
N ARG A 112 -18.38 -10.49 -45.54
CA ARG A 112 -19.62 -10.07 -44.87
C ARG A 112 -19.41 -8.89 -43.90
N VAL A 113 -18.29 -8.88 -43.17
CA VAL A 113 -17.94 -7.80 -42.22
C VAL A 113 -17.62 -6.50 -42.97
N ARG A 114 -16.90 -6.57 -44.10
CA ARG A 114 -16.59 -5.39 -44.94
C ARG A 114 -17.87 -4.75 -45.48
N ARG A 115 -18.78 -5.58 -46.00
CA ARG A 115 -20.08 -5.16 -46.56
C ARG A 115 -21.13 -4.82 -45.49
N ARG A 116 -20.83 -4.99 -44.20
CA ARG A 116 -21.71 -4.67 -43.05
C ARG A 116 -23.05 -5.40 -43.06
N PHE A 117 -23.05 -6.68 -43.43
CA PHE A 117 -24.26 -7.51 -43.32
C PHE A 117 -24.75 -7.60 -41.87
N SER A 118 -26.06 -7.74 -41.69
CA SER A 118 -26.68 -8.02 -40.40
C SER A 118 -26.11 -9.30 -39.78
N GLY A 119 -26.01 -9.34 -38.45
CA GLY A 119 -25.43 -10.45 -37.70
C GLY A 119 -23.89 -10.57 -37.80
N SER A 120 -23.23 -9.81 -38.67
CA SER A 120 -21.77 -9.81 -38.76
C SER A 120 -21.11 -8.94 -37.66
N ARG A 121 -19.84 -9.20 -37.36
CA ARG A 121 -19.07 -8.45 -36.36
C ARG A 121 -18.97 -6.98 -36.76
N ALA A 122 -19.29 -6.06 -35.85
CA ALA A 122 -19.10 -4.63 -36.09
C ALA A 122 -17.62 -4.24 -36.24
N MET A 123 -17.30 -3.42 -37.23
CA MET A 123 -15.96 -2.84 -37.43
C MET A 123 -15.69 -1.70 -36.42
N PRO A 124 -14.42 -1.47 -36.02
CA PRO A 124 -14.05 -0.26 -35.29
C PRO A 124 -14.34 0.99 -36.10
N SER A 125 -14.97 1.97 -35.45
CA SER A 125 -15.30 3.28 -36.01
C SER A 125 -15.19 4.35 -34.91
N ILE A 126 -15.11 5.62 -35.30
CA ILE A 126 -14.99 6.74 -34.36
C ILE A 126 -16.19 6.84 -33.39
N GLY A 127 -17.36 6.33 -33.81
CA GLY A 127 -18.56 6.29 -32.97
C GLY A 127 -18.37 5.50 -31.67
N PHE A 128 -17.51 4.49 -31.66
CA PHE A 128 -17.17 3.70 -30.46
C PHE A 128 -16.19 4.41 -29.51
N GLY A 129 -15.63 5.56 -29.90
CA GLY A 129 -14.71 6.32 -29.07
C GLY A 129 -15.34 6.75 -27.73
N SER A 130 -14.57 6.62 -26.65
CA SER A 130 -14.95 7.12 -25.32
C SER A 130 -15.00 8.65 -25.29
N ALA A 131 -15.81 9.19 -24.38
CA ALA A 131 -15.87 10.62 -24.12
C ALA A 131 -14.49 11.15 -23.74
N LYS A 132 -14.18 12.39 -24.16
CA LYS A 132 -12.85 13.00 -23.94
C LYS A 132 -12.48 13.10 -22.46
N ALA A 133 -13.47 13.34 -21.60
CA ALA A 133 -13.28 13.45 -20.15
C ALA A 133 -12.84 12.11 -19.49
N THR A 134 -13.42 10.98 -19.91
CA THR A 134 -13.17 9.65 -19.32
C THR A 134 -12.18 8.81 -20.11
N ARG A 135 -11.57 9.37 -21.16
CA ARG A 135 -10.54 8.72 -21.95
C ARG A 135 -9.28 8.53 -21.09
N ASP A 136 -8.77 7.31 -21.10
CA ASP A 136 -7.57 6.86 -20.36
C ASP A 136 -7.66 6.96 -18.83
N VAL A 137 -8.86 7.15 -18.29
CA VAL A 137 -9.12 7.15 -16.85
C VAL A 137 -9.41 5.72 -16.38
N CYS A 138 -8.80 5.32 -15.26
CA CYS A 138 -9.06 4.05 -14.59
C CYS A 138 -10.34 4.11 -13.76
N PRO A 139 -10.93 2.95 -13.40
CA PRO A 139 -12.06 2.92 -12.45
C PRO A 139 -11.79 3.67 -11.14
N ASP A 140 -10.55 3.67 -10.70
CA ASP A 140 -10.04 4.41 -9.53
C ASP A 140 -10.11 5.94 -9.65
N GLY A 141 -10.41 6.49 -10.83
CA GLY A 141 -10.46 7.93 -11.11
C GLY A 141 -9.14 8.56 -11.55
N PHE A 142 -8.04 7.81 -11.58
CA PHE A 142 -6.71 8.29 -11.99
C PHE A 142 -6.37 7.91 -13.43
N LYS A 143 -5.54 8.74 -14.08
CA LYS A 143 -4.83 8.38 -15.32
C LYS A 143 -3.51 7.67 -14.98
N ARG A 144 -3.12 6.66 -15.76
CA ARG A 144 -1.86 5.95 -15.52
C ARG A 144 -0.69 6.73 -16.12
N PHE A 145 0.38 6.88 -15.35
CA PHE A 145 1.67 7.40 -15.81
C PHE A 145 2.74 6.34 -15.53
N VAL A 146 3.42 5.85 -16.57
CA VAL A 146 4.42 4.79 -16.42
C VAL A 146 5.75 5.40 -16.02
N ILE A 147 6.34 4.89 -14.95
CA ILE A 147 7.59 5.40 -14.35
C ILE A 147 8.68 4.34 -14.41
N ARG A 148 9.90 4.76 -14.74
CA ARG A 148 11.11 3.92 -14.78
C ARG A 148 12.11 4.23 -13.65
N ASN A 149 12.16 5.46 -13.17
CA ASN A 149 13.13 5.92 -12.18
C ASN A 149 12.46 6.75 -11.06
N VAL A 150 13.23 7.15 -10.05
CA VAL A 150 12.72 7.95 -8.92
C VAL A 150 12.44 9.40 -9.32
N GLN A 151 13.25 9.99 -10.20
CA GLN A 151 13.11 11.38 -10.64
C GLN A 151 11.81 11.63 -11.42
N GLU A 152 11.34 10.65 -12.20
CA GLU A 152 10.07 10.71 -12.92
C GLU A 152 8.85 10.83 -11.99
N LEU A 153 8.97 10.54 -10.69
CA LEU A 153 7.92 10.84 -9.70
C LEU A 153 7.73 12.34 -9.48
N GLU A 154 8.77 13.15 -9.65
CA GLU A 154 8.71 14.60 -9.40
C GLU A 154 7.80 15.30 -10.41
N VAL A 155 7.70 14.77 -11.63
CA VAL A 155 6.75 15.21 -12.66
C VAL A 155 5.29 15.10 -12.16
N LEU A 156 5.01 14.14 -11.28
CA LEU A 156 3.68 13.92 -10.72
C LEU A 156 3.40 14.75 -9.46
N LEU A 157 4.37 15.53 -8.96
CA LEU A 157 4.21 16.31 -7.73
C LEU A 157 3.05 17.30 -7.83
N MET A 158 2.98 18.04 -8.93
CA MET A 158 1.90 19.01 -9.17
C MET A 158 0.56 18.35 -9.57
N GLN A 159 0.58 17.10 -10.04
CA GLN A 159 -0.59 16.43 -10.64
C GLN A 159 -0.96 15.12 -9.92
N ASN A 160 -0.63 15.02 -8.63
CA ASN A 160 -0.81 13.83 -7.79
C ASN A 160 -2.26 13.34 -7.66
N ARG A 161 -3.25 14.24 -7.80
CA ARG A 161 -4.69 13.90 -7.76
C ARG A 161 -5.30 13.53 -9.12
N ARG A 162 -4.54 13.64 -10.21
CA ARG A 162 -4.98 13.32 -11.58
C ARG A 162 -4.33 12.05 -12.12
N TYR A 163 -3.07 11.81 -11.77
CA TYR A 163 -2.29 10.69 -12.24
C TYR A 163 -1.93 9.73 -11.10
N ALA A 164 -1.86 8.45 -11.44
CA ALA A 164 -1.29 7.41 -10.61
C ALA A 164 -0.04 6.87 -11.31
N ALA A 165 1.01 6.65 -10.52
CA ALA A 165 2.26 6.07 -10.95
C ALA A 165 2.10 4.56 -11.20
N VAL A 166 2.54 4.09 -12.37
CA VAL A 166 2.64 2.68 -12.72
C VAL A 166 4.12 2.35 -12.89
N ILE A 167 4.65 1.46 -12.06
CA ILE A 167 6.07 1.10 -12.18
C ILE A 167 6.28 0.21 -13.41
N PHE A 168 7.21 0.60 -14.27
CA PHE A 168 7.57 -0.17 -15.46
C PHE A 168 8.00 -1.60 -15.11
N HIS A 169 7.64 -2.56 -15.98
CA HIS A 169 7.94 -3.96 -15.74
C HIS A 169 9.45 -4.26 -15.73
N GLY A 170 10.31 -3.37 -16.24
CA GLY A 170 11.77 -3.59 -16.27
C GLY A 170 12.46 -3.25 -14.95
N VAL A 171 11.77 -2.54 -14.04
CA VAL A 171 12.38 -2.05 -12.80
C VAL A 171 12.59 -3.20 -11.81
N SER A 172 13.83 -3.31 -11.31
CA SER A 172 14.26 -4.28 -10.31
C SER A 172 13.60 -4.06 -8.94
N ALA A 173 13.59 -5.08 -8.08
CA ALA A 173 12.96 -5.00 -6.76
C ALA A 173 13.57 -3.91 -5.86
N LYS A 174 14.91 -3.77 -5.87
CA LYS A 174 15.63 -2.72 -5.12
C LYS A 174 15.17 -1.31 -5.52
N SER A 175 15.11 -1.03 -6.82
CA SER A 175 14.69 0.26 -7.33
C SER A 175 13.19 0.51 -7.11
N ARG A 176 12.36 -0.55 -7.15
CA ARG A 176 10.93 -0.48 -6.81
C ARG A 176 10.71 -0.01 -5.38
N LYS A 177 11.47 -0.54 -4.42
CA LYS A 177 11.40 -0.11 -3.02
C LYS A 177 11.64 1.40 -2.89
N ALA A 178 12.71 1.90 -3.50
CA ALA A 178 13.03 3.33 -3.51
C ALA A 178 11.93 4.19 -4.17
N ILE A 179 11.33 3.73 -5.27
CA ILE A 179 10.21 4.42 -5.93
C ILE A 179 8.98 4.45 -5.02
N VAL A 180 8.66 3.35 -4.34
CA VAL A 180 7.49 3.27 -3.45
C VAL A 180 7.67 4.17 -2.22
N GLU A 181 8.85 4.15 -1.59
CA GLU A 181 9.19 5.02 -0.46
C GLU A 181 9.09 6.50 -0.86
N ARG A 182 9.72 6.89 -1.97
CA ARG A 182 9.65 8.27 -2.47
C ARG A 182 8.23 8.68 -2.87
N ALA A 183 7.44 7.78 -3.46
CA ALA A 183 6.06 8.09 -3.82
C ALA A 183 5.17 8.30 -2.58
N ALA A 184 5.46 7.60 -1.48
CA ALA A 184 4.76 7.78 -0.21
C ALA A 184 5.04 9.18 0.37
N GLU A 185 6.29 9.64 0.34
CA GLU A 185 6.67 11.00 0.77
C GLU A 185 5.93 12.08 -0.03
N LEU A 186 5.84 11.90 -1.36
CA LEU A 186 5.21 12.87 -2.26
C LEU A 186 3.68 12.73 -2.33
N ASN A 187 3.08 11.82 -1.57
CA ASN A 187 1.64 11.50 -1.59
C ASN A 187 1.12 11.16 -3.00
N ILE A 188 1.90 10.38 -3.76
CA ILE A 188 1.53 9.90 -5.10
C ILE A 188 0.97 8.48 -5.00
N LYS A 189 -0.17 8.22 -5.64
CA LYS A 189 -0.73 6.88 -5.73
C LYS A 189 0.10 6.02 -6.69
N VAL A 190 0.68 4.93 -6.19
CA VAL A 190 1.33 3.89 -7.00
C VAL A 190 0.36 2.73 -7.24
N THR A 191 0.21 2.28 -8.48
CA THR A 191 -0.56 1.06 -8.78
C THR A 191 0.27 -0.18 -8.45
N ALA A 192 -0.29 -1.10 -7.67
CA ALA A 192 0.37 -2.36 -7.26
C ALA A 192 1.78 -2.17 -6.66
N PRO A 193 1.90 -1.45 -5.52
CA PRO A 193 3.20 -1.09 -4.93
C PRO A 193 4.06 -2.30 -4.55
N ASN A 194 3.45 -3.41 -4.12
CA ASN A 194 4.16 -4.60 -3.65
C ASN A 194 4.59 -5.55 -4.78
N ALA A 195 4.38 -5.20 -6.05
CA ALA A 195 4.73 -6.07 -7.16
C ALA A 195 6.24 -6.37 -7.19
N ARG A 196 6.60 -7.66 -7.12
CA ARG A 196 7.97 -8.23 -7.01
C ARG A 196 8.68 -8.07 -5.66
N LEU A 197 8.06 -7.42 -4.68
CA LEU A 197 8.57 -7.39 -3.31
C LEU A 197 7.96 -8.59 -2.59
N ARG A 198 8.76 -9.64 -2.37
CA ARG A 198 8.41 -10.72 -1.45
C ARG A 198 8.84 -10.27 -0.05
N SER A 199 7.94 -10.33 0.92
CA SER A 199 8.33 -10.31 2.33
C SER A 199 9.09 -11.60 2.62
N GLU A 200 10.25 -11.53 3.26
CA GLU A 200 10.84 -12.70 3.90
C GLU A 200 9.83 -13.17 4.95
N GLU A 201 9.31 -14.39 4.79
CA GLU A 201 8.54 -15.07 5.84
C GLU A 201 9.49 -15.25 7.02
N ARG A 202 9.23 -14.53 8.12
CA ARG A 202 9.92 -14.77 9.38
C ARG A 202 9.30 -16.02 9.99
N GLU A 203 10.04 -17.12 9.97
CA GLU A 203 9.85 -18.25 10.89
C GLU A 203 10.03 -17.81 12.34
#